data_AF-A0AA38GZC9-F1
#
_entry.id   AF-A0AA38GZC9-F1
#
_cell.length_a   1.000
_cell.length_b   1.000
_cell.length_c   1.000
_cell.angle_alpha   90.00
_cell.angle_beta   90.00
_cell.angle_gamma   90.00
#
_symmetry.space_group_name_H-M   'P 1'
#
loop_
_entity.id
_entity.type
_entity.pdbx_description
1 polymer ?
#
loop_
_entity_poly.entity_id
_entity_poly.type
_entity_poly.pdbx_seq_one_letter_code
_entity_poly.pdbx_strand_id
1 'polypeptide(L)'
;MQVRWRFHSAILTVGTGPNGIVAHGKLNFVERFALCLKNLCAVFDSVEAGLTEEYGLARAMVEHLFFGSMLCRPINYMAGNKEGEIVRAIDIPLQFGFAEDVISQKNIMFAKHIVSSCGDDVGKYYDVESSGNNQLFLKWDSTPLICVSSWNTIQIMFDVGFCLHATTGGREMNEDE
;
A
#
# COMPACT_ATOMS: atom_id res chain seq x y z
N MET A 1 0.04 17.52 30.22
CA MET A 1 -1.25 17.47 29.50
C MET A 1 -1.02 16.67 28.23
N GLN A 2 -1.37 15.38 28.22
CA GLN A 2 -1.19 14.52 27.03
C GLN A 2 -2.48 14.56 26.22
N VAL A 3 -2.43 15.17 25.03
CA VAL A 3 -3.53 15.14 24.07
C VAL A 3 -3.56 13.74 23.48
N ARG A 4 -4.54 12.93 23.90
CA ARG A 4 -4.75 11.57 23.41
C ARG A 4 -5.73 11.65 22.24
N TRP A 5 -5.21 11.74 21.02
CA TRP A 5 -6.03 11.68 19.81
C TRP A 5 -6.64 10.28 19.70
N ARG A 6 -7.94 10.16 19.97
CA ARG A 6 -8.73 8.94 19.69
C ARG A 6 -9.31 9.08 18.29
N PHE A 7 -8.60 8.56 17.28
CA PHE A 7 -9.20 8.34 15.97
C PHE A 7 -10.27 7.26 16.13
N HIS A 8 -11.54 7.66 16.07
CA HIS A 8 -12.66 6.75 16.00
C HIS A 8 -12.70 6.17 14.58
N SER A 9 -12.70 4.83 14.46
CA SER A 9 -12.92 4.06 13.23
C SER A 9 -12.44 4.74 11.95
N ALA A 10 -11.12 4.90 11.82
CA ALA A 10 -10.53 5.48 10.62
C ALA A 10 -10.22 4.38 9.61
N ILE A 11 -10.77 4.49 8.40
CA ILE A 11 -10.35 3.69 7.26
C ILE A 11 -9.05 4.30 6.72
N LEU A 12 -8.01 3.48 6.61
CA LEU A 12 -6.75 3.83 5.97
C LEU A 12 -6.70 3.14 4.60
N THR A 13 -6.60 3.93 3.54
CA THR A 13 -6.41 3.43 2.18
C THR A 13 -4.96 3.66 1.75
N VAL A 14 -4.27 2.61 1.29
CA VAL A 14 -2.88 2.68 0.84
C VAL A 14 -2.81 2.33 -0.63
N GLY A 15 -2.32 3.27 -1.45
CA GLY A 15 -2.00 3.06 -2.87
C GLY A 15 -0.51 2.88 -3.08
N THR A 16 -0.13 1.86 -3.86
CA THR A 16 1.27 1.55 -4.17
C THR A 16 1.43 1.21 -5.65
N GLY A 17 2.68 1.21 -6.13
CA GLY A 17 3.02 0.73 -7.47
C GLY A 17 2.80 -0.77 -7.66
N PRO A 18 3.22 -1.34 -8.79
CA PRO A 18 2.73 -2.62 -9.33
C PRO A 18 2.90 -3.83 -8.39
N ASN A 19 3.90 -3.79 -7.52
CA ASN A 19 4.16 -4.91 -6.61
C ASN A 19 3.90 -4.60 -5.14
N GLY A 20 3.57 -3.36 -4.78
CA GLY A 20 3.50 -2.96 -3.36
C GLY A 20 4.74 -3.35 -2.55
N ILE A 21 5.94 -3.50 -3.15
CA ILE A 21 7.17 -3.98 -2.51
C ILE A 21 8.15 -2.82 -2.35
N VAL A 22 8.76 -2.69 -1.17
CA VAL A 22 9.89 -1.76 -0.91
C VAL A 22 11.22 -2.50 -0.74
N ALA A 23 11.25 -3.83 -0.67
CA ALA A 23 12.50 -4.57 -0.47
C ALA A 23 12.60 -5.84 -1.33
N HIS A 24 13.53 -5.83 -2.29
CA HIS A 24 13.97 -7.01 -3.04
C HIS A 24 15.04 -7.81 -2.29
N GLY A 25 14.89 -7.99 -0.98
CA GLY A 25 15.94 -8.56 -0.12
C GLY A 25 16.39 -9.97 -0.52
N LYS A 26 15.56 -10.73 -1.26
CA LYS A 26 15.89 -12.09 -1.73
C LYS A 26 16.26 -12.19 -3.20
N LEU A 27 15.94 -11.19 -4.03
CA LEU A 27 16.20 -11.27 -5.46
C LEU A 27 17.65 -10.86 -5.73
N ASN A 28 18.36 -11.57 -6.60
CA ASN A 28 19.66 -11.13 -7.09
C ASN A 28 19.50 -9.94 -8.07
N PHE A 29 20.61 -9.32 -8.48
CA PHE A 29 20.57 -8.16 -9.37
C PHE A 29 19.80 -8.43 -10.67
N VAL A 30 20.03 -9.58 -11.30
CA VAL A 30 19.40 -9.95 -12.59
C VAL A 30 17.90 -10.14 -12.42
N GLU A 31 17.47 -10.81 -11.35
CA GLU A 31 16.05 -10.99 -11.02
C GLU A 31 15.35 -9.66 -10.75
N ARG A 32 16.02 -8.74 -10.03
CA ARG A 32 15.50 -7.38 -9.80
C ARG A 32 15.37 -6.60 -11.11
N PHE A 33 16.40 -6.67 -11.96
CA PHE A 33 16.38 -6.04 -13.27
C PHE A 33 15.23 -6.59 -14.13
N ALA A 34 15.08 -7.92 -14.22
CA ALA A 34 14.05 -8.56 -15.01
C ALA A 34 12.63 -8.20 -14.52
N LEU A 35 12.40 -8.19 -13.20
CA LEU A 35 11.13 -7.81 -12.60
C LEU A 35 10.82 -6.32 -12.84
N CYS A 36 11.82 -5.45 -12.68
CA CYS A 36 11.69 -4.03 -12.95
C CYS A 36 11.35 -3.80 -14.43
N LEU A 37 12.10 -4.41 -15.34
CA LEU A 37 11.89 -4.32 -16.78
C LEU A 37 10.47 -4.78 -17.17
N LYS A 38 10.01 -5.93 -16.66
CA LYS A 38 8.64 -6.42 -16.90
C LYS A 38 7.58 -5.38 -16.51
N ASN A 39 7.68 -4.84 -15.30
CA ASN A 39 6.72 -3.86 -14.80
C ASN A 39 6.73 -2.56 -15.62
N LEU A 40 7.92 -2.16 -16.05
CA LEU A 40 8.08 -0.96 -16.86
C LEU A 40 7.51 -1.16 -18.25
N CYS A 41 7.82 -2.26 -18.93
CA CYS A 41 7.20 -2.58 -20.21
C CYS A 41 5.67 -2.46 -20.13
N ALA A 42 5.04 -3.05 -19.11
CA ALA A 42 3.60 -2.92 -18.92
C ALA A 42 3.13 -1.46 -18.75
N VAL A 43 3.88 -0.63 -18.01
CA VAL A 43 3.60 0.81 -17.87
C VAL A 43 3.76 1.53 -19.21
N PHE A 44 4.88 1.35 -19.91
CA PHE A 44 5.17 2.02 -21.18
C PHE A 44 4.17 1.61 -22.27
N ASP A 45 3.87 0.32 -22.39
CA ASP A 45 2.85 -0.21 -23.30
C ASP A 45 1.47 0.42 -23.01
N SER A 46 1.11 0.53 -21.72
CA SER A 46 -0.17 1.13 -21.30
C SER A 46 -0.27 2.62 -21.63
N VAL A 47 0.86 3.33 -21.57
CA VAL A 47 0.96 4.75 -21.93
C VAL A 47 0.93 4.91 -23.44
N GLU A 48 1.65 4.09 -24.19
CA GLU A 48 1.66 4.11 -25.65
C GLU A 48 0.27 3.83 -26.23
N ALA A 49 -0.47 2.90 -25.63
CA ALA A 49 -1.84 2.64 -26.06
C ALA A 49 -2.79 3.83 -25.78
N GLY A 50 -2.58 4.57 -24.69
CA GLY A 50 -3.41 5.73 -24.32
C GLY A 50 -2.97 7.06 -24.96
N LEU A 51 -1.70 7.19 -25.32
CA LEU A 51 -1.08 8.37 -25.94
C LEU A 51 -0.41 7.95 -27.24
N THR A 52 -1.17 8.04 -28.33
CA THR A 52 -0.70 7.75 -29.69
C THR A 52 0.47 8.66 -30.10
N GLU A 53 1.16 8.31 -31.19
CA GLU A 53 2.35 9.03 -31.68
C GLU A 53 2.13 10.55 -31.89
N GLU A 54 0.89 10.96 -32.15
CA GLU A 54 0.49 12.38 -32.24
C GLU A 54 0.77 13.17 -30.96
N TYR A 55 0.81 12.49 -29.82
CA TYR A 55 1.14 13.03 -28.50
C TYR A 55 2.57 12.71 -28.06
N GLY A 56 3.48 12.42 -29.00
CA GLY A 56 4.84 11.94 -28.72
C GLY A 56 5.63 12.77 -27.72
N LEU A 57 5.48 14.10 -27.71
CA LEU A 57 6.13 14.97 -26.70
C LEU A 57 5.52 14.78 -25.30
N ALA A 58 4.19 14.72 -25.18
CA ALA A 58 3.53 14.48 -23.91
C ALA A 58 3.86 13.10 -23.36
N ARG A 59 3.89 12.09 -24.24
CA ARG A 59 4.35 10.73 -23.93
C ARG A 59 5.80 10.75 -23.40
N ALA A 60 6.73 11.35 -24.14
CA ALA A 60 8.13 11.45 -23.73
C ALA A 60 8.30 12.19 -22.39
N MET A 61 7.51 13.23 -22.12
CA MET A 61 7.52 13.91 -20.83
C MET A 61 7.05 13.01 -19.69
N VAL A 62 5.97 12.24 -19.88
CA VAL A 62 5.48 11.28 -18.90
C VAL A 62 6.55 10.21 -18.62
N GLU A 63 7.12 9.66 -19.68
CA GLU A 63 8.17 8.65 -19.64
C GLU A 63 9.43 9.12 -18.91
N HIS A 64 9.96 10.30 -19.28
CA HIS A 64 11.20 10.80 -18.71
C HIS A 64 11.04 11.36 -17.29
N LEU A 65 10.00 12.15 -17.05
CA LEU A 65 9.84 12.85 -15.77
C LEU A 65 9.32 11.92 -14.66
N PHE A 66 8.37 11.06 -14.98
CA PHE A 66 7.73 10.21 -13.97
C PHE A 66 8.40 8.84 -13.88
N PHE A 67 8.63 8.16 -15.02
CA PHE A 67 9.15 6.79 -14.98
C PHE A 67 10.68 6.74 -14.98
N GLY A 68 11.36 7.62 -15.73
CA GLY A 68 12.83 7.64 -15.85
C GLY A 68 13.56 7.68 -14.51
N SER A 69 13.08 8.47 -13.55
CA SER A 69 13.66 8.54 -12.20
C SER A 69 13.32 7.32 -11.32
N MET A 70 12.18 6.65 -11.60
CA MET A 70 11.77 5.40 -10.96
C MET A 70 12.54 4.19 -11.48
N LEU A 71 13.11 4.22 -12.70
CA LEU A 71 13.96 3.15 -13.26
C LEU A 71 15.21 2.90 -12.42
N CYS A 72 15.88 3.99 -12.05
CA CYS A 72 17.23 3.92 -11.47
C CYS A 72 17.20 3.54 -10.00
N ARG A 73 16.13 3.86 -9.26
CA ARG A 73 16.10 3.68 -7.80
C ARG A 73 16.06 2.21 -7.36
N PRO A 74 15.13 1.36 -7.83
CA PRO A 74 15.05 -0.05 -7.38
C PRO A 74 16.25 -0.91 -7.81
N ILE A 75 16.89 -0.55 -8.92
CA ILE A 75 18.06 -1.26 -9.46
C ILE A 75 19.35 -0.81 -8.77
N ASN A 76 19.53 0.50 -8.55
CA ASN A 76 20.78 1.05 -8.02
C ASN A 76 20.79 1.20 -6.50
N TYR A 77 19.64 1.40 -5.86
CA TYR A 77 19.57 1.36 -4.40
C TYR A 77 19.51 -0.09 -3.92
N MET A 78 20.69 -0.66 -3.67
CA MET A 78 20.86 -1.51 -2.50
C MET A 78 20.67 -0.61 -1.28
N ALA A 79 19.43 -0.18 -0.98
CA ALA A 79 19.15 0.35 0.35
C ALA A 79 19.63 -0.74 1.31
N GLY A 80 20.62 -0.40 2.14
CA GLY A 80 21.41 -1.32 2.97
C GLY A 80 20.58 -2.10 3.97
N ASN A 81 19.72 -2.98 3.48
CA ASN A 81 18.95 -3.92 4.25
C ASN A 81 19.92 -5.03 4.64
N LYS A 82 20.48 -4.82 5.83
CA LYS A 82 20.64 -5.88 6.83
C LYS A 82 19.60 -6.97 6.56
N GLU A 83 20.06 -8.21 6.48
CA GLU A 83 19.26 -9.43 6.43
C GLU A 83 17.91 -9.22 7.14
N GLY A 84 16.88 -8.99 6.34
CA GLY A 84 15.63 -8.42 6.83
C GLY A 84 14.52 -8.79 5.87
N GLU A 85 13.41 -9.21 6.45
CA GLU A 85 12.24 -9.78 5.79
C GLU A 85 11.73 -8.90 4.65
N ILE A 86 11.17 -9.54 3.60
CA ILE A 86 10.52 -8.81 2.50
C ILE A 86 9.27 -8.14 3.07
N VAL A 87 9.34 -6.85 3.34
CA VAL A 87 8.16 -6.06 3.69
C VAL A 87 7.55 -5.51 2.41
N ARG A 88 6.37 -6.01 2.06
CA ARG A 88 5.53 -5.33 1.08
C ARG A 88 5.01 -4.05 1.73
N ALA A 89 5.26 -2.90 1.12
CA ALA A 89 4.68 -1.62 1.52
C ALA A 89 3.17 -1.69 1.76
N ILE A 90 2.49 -2.52 0.98
CA ILE A 90 1.05 -2.70 1.15
C ILE A 90 0.69 -3.38 2.48
N ASP A 91 1.58 -4.19 3.04
CA ASP A 91 1.38 -4.89 4.32
C ASP A 91 1.90 -4.09 5.52
N ILE A 92 2.49 -2.90 5.31
CA ILE A 92 2.98 -2.04 6.41
C ILE A 92 1.89 -1.77 7.45
N PRO A 93 0.64 -1.42 7.09
CA PRO A 93 -0.40 -1.16 8.09
C PRO A 93 -0.64 -2.34 9.05
N LEU A 94 -0.50 -3.58 8.59
CA LEU A 94 -0.63 -4.76 9.45
C LEU A 94 0.40 -4.75 10.59
N GLN A 95 1.63 -4.30 10.30
CA GLN A 95 2.71 -4.18 11.31
C GLN A 95 2.42 -3.09 12.35
N PHE A 96 1.52 -2.16 12.05
CA PHE A 96 1.09 -1.08 12.94
C PHE A 96 -0.28 -1.35 13.60
N GLY A 97 -0.77 -2.60 13.57
CA GLY A 97 -1.99 -3.00 14.26
C GLY A 97 -3.29 -2.59 13.56
N PHE A 98 -3.23 -2.32 12.26
CA PHE A 98 -4.43 -2.24 11.45
C PHE A 98 -4.93 -3.64 11.07
N ALA A 99 -6.24 -3.79 10.95
CA ALA A 99 -6.87 -4.98 10.40
C ALA A 99 -7.24 -4.74 8.93
N GLU A 100 -7.26 -5.80 8.15
CA GLU A 100 -7.76 -5.78 6.78
C GLU A 100 -9.24 -5.35 6.77
N ASP A 101 -9.57 -4.39 5.91
CA ASP A 101 -10.95 -3.96 5.69
C ASP A 101 -11.46 -4.49 4.35
N VAL A 102 -12.70 -4.99 4.35
CA VAL A 102 -13.25 -5.65 3.16
C VAL A 102 -13.60 -4.60 2.11
N ILE A 103 -12.98 -4.67 0.93
CA ILE A 103 -13.38 -3.82 -0.18
C ILE A 103 -14.77 -4.23 -0.65
N SER A 104 -15.71 -3.29 -0.61
CA SER A 104 -17.10 -3.57 -0.99
C SER A 104 -17.23 -4.01 -2.45
N GLN A 105 -18.12 -4.96 -2.72
CA GLN A 105 -18.42 -5.42 -4.09
C GLN A 105 -18.84 -4.27 -5.02
N LYS A 106 -19.53 -3.25 -4.47
CA LYS A 106 -19.88 -2.04 -5.21
C LYS A 106 -18.64 -1.30 -5.71
N ASN A 107 -17.60 -1.16 -4.89
CA ASN A 107 -16.35 -0.51 -5.29
C ASN A 107 -15.58 -1.35 -6.30
N ILE A 108 -15.58 -2.69 -6.16
CA ILE A 108 -14.96 -3.60 -7.14
C ILE A 108 -15.63 -3.47 -8.51
N MET A 109 -16.97 -3.52 -8.55
CA MET A 109 -17.74 -3.35 -9.78
C MET A 109 -17.55 -1.96 -10.39
N PHE A 110 -17.50 -0.92 -9.56
CA PHE A 110 -17.25 0.44 -10.02
C PHE A 110 -15.86 0.59 -10.66
N ALA A 111 -14.81 0.02 -10.05
CA ALA A 111 -13.47 0.03 -10.62
C ALA A 111 -13.41 -0.71 -11.97
N LYS A 112 -14.05 -1.89 -12.05
CA LYS A 112 -14.20 -2.64 -13.32
C LYS A 112 -14.92 -1.83 -14.38
N HIS A 113 -16.00 -1.14 -14.02
CA HIS A 113 -16.76 -0.29 -14.93
C HIS A 113 -15.92 0.89 -15.47
N ILE A 114 -15.12 1.55 -14.60
CA ILE A 114 -14.23 2.63 -15.04
C ILE A 114 -13.27 2.12 -16.11
N VAL A 115 -12.64 0.98 -15.86
CA VAL A 115 -11.69 0.37 -16.78
C VAL A 115 -12.35 -0.04 -18.09
N SER A 116 -13.53 -0.66 -18.04
CA SER A 116 -14.27 -1.01 -19.27
C SER A 116 -14.77 0.20 -20.06
N SER A 117 -14.83 1.38 -19.44
CA SER A 117 -15.21 2.63 -20.10
C SER A 117 -14.03 3.36 -20.74
N CYS A 118 -12.79 2.94 -20.46
CA CYS A 118 -11.58 3.54 -21.02
C CYS A 118 -11.33 3.06 -22.46
N GLY A 119 -12.09 3.59 -23.42
CA GLY A 119 -11.84 3.48 -24.86
C GLY A 119 -11.85 2.05 -25.44
N ASP A 120 -12.65 1.80 -26.47
CA ASP A 120 -12.91 0.45 -26.98
C ASP A 120 -11.65 -0.35 -27.40
N ASP A 121 -10.59 0.34 -27.86
CA ASP A 121 -9.36 -0.33 -28.35
C ASP A 121 -8.29 -0.56 -27.27
N VAL A 122 -8.28 0.27 -26.22
CA VAL A 122 -7.22 0.29 -25.19
C VAL A 122 -7.68 -0.40 -23.91
N GLY A 123 -8.96 -0.26 -23.57
CA GLY A 123 -9.56 -0.82 -22.36
C GLY A 123 -9.46 -2.34 -22.28
N LYS A 124 -9.35 -3.05 -23.42
CA LYS A 124 -9.23 -4.52 -23.47
C LYS A 124 -7.99 -5.08 -22.79
N TYR A 125 -6.95 -4.26 -22.63
CA TYR A 125 -5.72 -4.67 -21.93
C TYR A 125 -5.75 -4.32 -20.45
N TYR A 126 -6.65 -3.45 -20.02
CA TYR A 126 -6.77 -3.13 -18.61
C TYR A 126 -7.71 -4.12 -17.91
N ASP A 127 -7.32 -4.57 -16.72
CA ASP A 127 -8.17 -5.39 -15.86
C ASP A 127 -8.08 -4.94 -14.40
N VAL A 128 -9.13 -5.25 -13.63
CA VAL A 128 -9.19 -5.02 -12.19
C VAL A 128 -9.39 -6.35 -11.49
N GLU A 129 -8.37 -6.76 -10.74
CA GLU A 129 -8.40 -8.00 -9.96
C GLU A 129 -8.45 -7.70 -8.46
N SER A 130 -9.40 -8.32 -7.77
CA SER A 130 -9.42 -8.37 -6.31
C SER A 130 -8.55 -9.52 -5.82
N SER A 131 -7.65 -9.26 -4.87
CA SER A 131 -6.88 -10.32 -4.20
C SER A 131 -7.04 -10.17 -2.69
N GLY A 132 -7.37 -11.27 -2.02
CA GLY A 132 -7.78 -11.25 -0.63
C GLY A 132 -9.05 -10.43 -0.41
N ASN A 133 -9.24 -9.97 0.83
CA ASN A 133 -10.42 -9.19 1.21
C ASN A 133 -10.23 -7.68 1.02
N ASN A 134 -8.98 -7.22 1.03
CA ASN A 134 -8.68 -5.82 1.20
C ASN A 134 -7.83 -5.20 0.09
N GLN A 135 -7.57 -5.90 -1.01
CA GLN A 135 -6.70 -5.40 -2.08
C GLN A 135 -7.38 -5.41 -3.45
N LEU A 136 -7.12 -4.34 -4.22
CA LEU A 136 -7.51 -4.19 -5.62
C LEU A 136 -6.28 -3.87 -6.46
N PHE A 137 -6.10 -4.63 -7.54
CA PHE A 137 -5.01 -4.49 -8.49
C PHE A 137 -5.55 -3.98 -9.82
N LEU A 138 -5.02 -2.86 -10.29
CA LEU A 138 -5.14 -2.46 -11.69
C LEU A 138 -4.01 -3.14 -12.48
N LYS A 139 -4.36 -3.84 -13.55
CA LYS A 139 -3.42 -4.58 -14.39
C LYS A 139 -3.41 -4.08 -15.82
N TRP A 140 -2.27 -4.24 -16.48
CA TRP A 140 -2.12 -4.24 -17.93
C TRP A 140 -1.79 -5.67 -18.38
N ASP A 141 -2.71 -6.28 -19.12
CA ASP A 141 -2.76 -7.70 -19.40
C ASP A 141 -2.63 -8.50 -18.09
N SER A 142 -1.56 -9.27 -17.92
CA SER A 142 -1.28 -10.08 -16.73
C SER A 142 -0.43 -9.35 -15.68
N THR A 143 0.05 -8.15 -15.99
CA THR A 143 1.04 -7.44 -15.16
C THR A 143 0.36 -6.35 -14.32
N PRO A 144 0.46 -6.42 -12.97
CA PRO A 144 0.02 -5.33 -12.10
C PRO A 144 0.67 -4.00 -12.46
N LEU A 145 -0.08 -2.90 -12.33
CA LEU A 145 0.38 -1.52 -12.47
C LEU A 145 0.27 -0.77 -11.15
N ILE A 146 -0.88 -0.86 -10.50
CA ILE A 146 -1.19 -0.18 -9.24
C ILE A 146 -1.90 -1.16 -8.32
N CYS A 147 -1.58 -1.12 -7.03
CA CYS A 147 -2.32 -1.83 -6.02
C CYS A 147 -2.85 -0.87 -4.96
N VAL A 148 -4.12 -1.02 -4.60
CA VAL A 148 -4.77 -0.26 -3.53
C VAL A 148 -5.23 -1.25 -2.45
N SER A 149 -5.03 -0.90 -1.19
CA SER A 149 -5.52 -1.69 -0.05
C SER A 149 -6.34 -0.86 0.95
N SER A 150 -7.33 -1.50 1.59
CA SER A 150 -8.15 -0.91 2.65
C SER A 150 -7.81 -1.53 4.01
N TRP A 151 -7.79 -0.68 5.03
CA TRP A 151 -7.42 -1.06 6.39
C TRP A 151 -8.32 -0.36 7.39
N ASN A 152 -8.70 -1.05 8.46
CA ASN A 152 -9.47 -0.47 9.55
C ASN A 152 -8.62 -0.46 10.82
N THR A 153 -8.76 0.60 11.61
CA THR A 153 -8.22 0.63 12.97
C THR A 153 -8.89 -0.45 13.81
N ILE A 154 -8.10 -1.35 14.41
CA ILE A 154 -8.62 -2.23 15.46
C ILE A 154 -9.00 -1.32 16.62
N GLN A 155 -10.30 -1.25 16.93
CA GLN A 155 -10.74 -0.64 18.18
C GLN A 155 -10.33 -1.59 19.29
N ILE A 156 -9.09 -1.45 19.78
CA ILE A 156 -8.67 -2.15 21.00
C ILE A 156 -9.48 -1.49 22.11
N MET A 157 -10.63 -2.09 22.42
CA MET A 157 -11.36 -1.83 23.64
C MET A 157 -10.48 -2.37 24.76
N PHE A 158 -9.51 -1.55 25.18
CA PHE A 158 -8.78 -1.77 26.41
C PHE A 158 -9.79 -1.55 27.54
N ASP A 159 -10.47 -2.62 27.92
CA ASP A 159 -11.14 -2.72 29.22
C ASP A 159 -10.03 -2.88 30.28
N VAL A 160 -9.19 -1.85 30.45
CA VAL A 160 -8.29 -1.79 31.59
C VAL A 160 -9.14 -1.34 32.76
N GLY A 161 -9.78 -2.31 33.41
CA GLY A 161 -10.20 -2.19 34.79
C GLY A 161 -8.95 -1.94 35.65
N PHE A 162 -8.50 -0.69 35.71
CA PHE A 162 -7.59 -0.24 36.76
C PHE A 162 -8.40 -0.22 38.05
N CYS A 163 -8.50 -1.36 38.72
CA CYS A 163 -8.77 -1.40 40.15
C CYS A 163 -7.58 -0.74 40.85
N LEU A 164 -7.68 0.57 41.04
CA LEU A 164 -6.88 1.28 42.05
C LEU A 164 -7.30 0.74 43.42
N HIS A 165 -6.60 -0.29 43.90
CA HIS A 165 -6.50 -0.51 45.33
C HIS A 165 -5.72 0.66 45.90
N ALA A 166 -6.45 1.68 46.36
CA ALA A 166 -5.91 2.65 47.29
C ALA A 166 -5.68 1.92 48.61
N THR A 167 -4.47 1.41 48.82
CA THR A 167 -3.97 1.11 50.17
C THR A 167 -3.82 2.45 50.88
N THR A 168 -4.85 2.85 51.62
CA THR A 168 -4.76 3.88 52.65
C THR A 168 -3.85 3.35 53.75
N GLY A 169 -2.55 3.62 53.63
CA GLY A 169 -1.60 3.51 54.72
C GLY A 169 -1.85 4.61 55.74
N GLY A 170 -2.90 4.45 56.55
CA GLY A 170 -3.12 5.25 57.76
C GLY A 170 -2.19 4.72 58.85
N ARG A 171 -1.07 5.40 59.06
CA ARG A 171 -0.19 5.21 60.21
C ARG A 171 -0.78 6.06 61.35
N GLU A 172 -1.63 5.46 62.18
CA GLU A 172 -2.01 6.02 63.48
C GLU A 172 -0.77 6.05 64.38
N MET A 173 -0.31 7.25 64.75
CA MET A 173 0.57 7.45 65.88
C MET A 173 -0.32 7.57 67.11
N ASN A 174 -0.28 6.55 67.97
CA ASN A 174 -0.79 6.64 69.33
C ASN A 174 0.20 7.45 70.16
N GLU A 175 -0.27 8.59 70.67
CA GLU A 175 0.20 9.16 71.93
C GLU A 175 -0.39 8.28 73.06
N ASP A 176 0.46 7.78 73.96
CA ASP A 176 0.20 7.57 75.40
C ASP A 176 1.30 6.67 76.01
N GLU A 177 2.32 7.33 76.59
CA GLU A 177 2.84 7.18 77.98
C GLU A 177 4.19 7.91 78.15
#